data_AF-I4EQW5-F1
#
_entry.id   AF-I4EQW5-F1
#
_cell.length_a   1.000
_cell.length_b   1.000
_cell.length_c   1.000
_cell.angle_alpha   90.00
_cell.angle_beta   90.00
_cell.angle_gamma   90.00
#
_symmetry.space_group_name_H-M   'P 1'
#
loop_
_entity.id
_entity.type
_entity.pdbx_description
1 polymer ?
#
loop_
_entity_poly.entity_id
_entity_poly.type
_entity_poly.pdbx_seq_one_letter_code
_entity_poly.pdbx_strand_id
1 'polypeptide(L)' 'MKAFACGDVVPGCTRSFTAPDEQGILAQVAAHAGADHGLTEVSPELVEQVRAAIVFA' A
#
# COMPACT_ATOMS: atom_id res chain seq x y z
N MET A 1 11.97 -10.38 1.86
CA MET A 1 10.73 -10.03 1.14
C MET A 1 10.41 -8.57 1.44
N LYS A 2 9.54 -7.92 0.67
CA LYS A 2 9.00 -6.60 1.02
C LYS A 2 7.66 -6.77 1.74
N ALA A 3 7.38 -5.90 2.71
CA ALA A 3 6.14 -5.88 3.47
C ALA A 3 5.65 -4.44 3.66
N PHE A 4 4.33 -4.29 3.78
CA PHE A 4 3.67 -3.01 4.02
C PHE A 4 2.39 -3.19 4.83
N ALA A 5 2.14 -2.34 5.82
CA ALA A 5 0.87 -2.26 6.53
C ALA A 5 0.12 -0.99 6.12
N CYS A 6 -1.11 -1.14 5.60
CA CYS A 6 -1.91 -0.01 5.15
C CYS A 6 -2.19 1.00 6.27
N GLY A 7 -2.29 0.51 7.51
CA GLY A 7 -2.47 1.32 8.71
C GLY A 7 -1.38 2.36 8.96
N ASP A 8 -0.19 2.19 8.38
CA ASP A 8 0.91 3.14 8.47
C ASP A 8 0.65 4.42 7.65
N VAL A 9 -0.29 4.36 6.70
CA VAL A 9 -0.70 5.49 5.84
C VAL A 9 -2.17 5.88 6.05
N VAL A 10 -3.05 4.89 6.25
CA VAL A 10 -4.50 5.09 6.45
C VAL A 10 -4.88 4.62 7.86
N PRO A 11 -4.97 5.53 8.84
CA PRO A 11 -5.33 5.17 10.21
C PRO A 11 -6.63 4.36 10.28
N GLY A 12 -6.60 3.24 10.98
CA GLY A 12 -7.74 2.33 11.13
C GLY A 12 -7.82 1.21 10.08
N CYS A 13 -7.01 1.24 9.02
CA CYS A 13 -6.90 0.10 8.11
C CYS A 13 -5.95 -0.97 8.68
N THR A 14 -6.40 -2.22 8.76
CA THR A 14 -5.61 -3.33 9.33
C THR A 14 -5.00 -4.25 8.27
N ARG A 15 -5.08 -3.87 6.99
CA ARG A 15 -4.63 -4.73 5.88
C ARG A 15 -3.11 -4.68 5.74
N SER A 16 -2.48 -5.84 5.57
CA SER A 16 -1.03 -5.99 5.35
C SER A 16 -0.75 -6.71 4.04
N PHE A 17 0.38 -6.39 3.43
CA PHE A 17 0.80 -6.91 2.13
C PHE A 17 2.24 -7.40 2.18
N THR A 18 2.54 -8.44 1.39
CA THR A 18 3.90 -8.92 1.17
C THR A 18 4.12 -9.19 -0.31
N ALA A 19 5.31 -8.89 -0.82
CA ALA A 19 5.69 -9.16 -2.21
C ALA A 19 7.22 -9.31 -2.36
N PRO A 20 7.71 -9.84 -3.49
CA PRO A 20 9.15 -9.89 -3.77
C PRO A 20 9.80 -8.51 -3.85
N ASP A 21 9.07 -7.50 -4.32
CA ASP A 21 9.55 -6.14 -4.56
C ASP A 21 8.45 -5.09 -4.26
N GLU A 22 8.82 -3.82 -4.38
CA GLU A 22 7.93 -2.69 -4.12
C GLU A 22 6.80 -2.57 -5.14
N GLN A 23 7.04 -2.96 -6.40
CA GLN A 23 6.00 -2.92 -7.43
C GLN A 23 4.87 -3.90 -7.11
N GLY A 24 5.22 -5.09 -6.62
CA GLY A 24 4.25 -6.08 -6.16
C GLY A 24 3.44 -5.63 -4.93
N ILE A 25 4.03 -4.81 -4.04
CA ILE A 25 3.26 -4.16 -2.97
C ILE A 25 2.30 -3.12 -3.56
N LEU A 26 2.79 -2.20 -4.40
CA LEU A 26 2.00 -1.11 -4.96
C LEU A 26 0.80 -1.62 -5.78
N ALA A 27 0.96 -2.71 -6.53
CA ALA A 27 -0.14 -3.34 -7.26
C ALA A 27 -1.24 -3.87 -6.32
N GLN A 28 -0.87 -4.51 -5.22
CA GLN A 28 -1.84 -4.99 -4.22
C GLN A 28 -2.53 -3.83 -3.48
N VAL A 29 -1.77 -2.78 -3.15
CA VAL A 29 -2.30 -1.59 -2.49
C VAL A 29 -3.28 -0.85 -3.40
N ALA A 30 -2.97 -0.69 -4.69
CA ALA A 30 -3.89 -0.05 -5.65
C ALA A 30 -5.21 -0.83 -5.79
N ALA A 31 -5.14 -2.17 -5.87
CA ALA A 31 -6.34 -3.01 -5.91
C ALA A 31 -7.18 -2.88 -4.64
N HIS A 32 -6.53 -2.87 -3.46
CA HIS A 32 -7.20 -2.65 -2.18
C HIS A 32 -7.84 -1.25 -2.07
N ALA A 33 -7.10 -0.21 -2.46
CA ALA A 33 -7.56 1.18 -2.42
C ALA A 33 -8.84 1.38 -3.25
N GLY A 34 -8.88 0.79 -4.45
CA GLY A 34 -10.07 0.82 -5.29
C GLY A 34 -11.24 0.02 -4.71
N ALA A 35 -11.01 -1.19 -4.22
CA ALA A 35 -12.06 -2.09 -3.76
C ALA A 35 -12.69 -1.68 -2.42
N ASP A 36 -11.86 -1.28 -1.45
CA ASP A 36 -12.31 -1.09 -0.06
C ASP A 36 -12.56 0.39 0.27
N HIS A 37 -11.92 1.32 -0.44
CA HIS A 37 -12.00 2.76 -0.17
C HIS A 37 -12.62 3.56 -1.33
N GLY A 38 -12.94 2.91 -2.45
CA GLY A 38 -13.46 3.58 -3.65
C GLY A 38 -12.45 4.55 -4.30
N LEU A 39 -11.16 4.39 -4.00
CA LEU A 39 -10.11 5.27 -4.49
C LEU A 39 -9.75 4.89 -5.92
N THR A 40 -10.38 5.55 -6.89
CA THR A 40 -10.15 5.30 -8.33
C THR A 40 -8.90 5.97 -8.87
N GLU A 41 -8.44 7.03 -8.19
CA GLU A 41 -7.20 7.74 -8.51
C GLU A 41 -6.26 7.74 -7.31
N VAL A 42 -5.07 7.17 -7.49
CA VAL A 42 -4.01 7.18 -6.49
C VAL A 42 -3.07 8.33 -6.82
N SER A 43 -3.02 9.35 -5.96
CA SER A 43 -2.14 10.51 -6.19
C SER A 43 -0.65 10.10 -6.09
N PRO A 44 0.26 10.80 -6.79
CA PRO A 44 1.70 10.54 -6.67
C PRO A 44 2.20 10.67 -5.23
N GLU A 45 1.65 11.60 -4.46
CA GLU A 45 1.98 11.77 -3.05
C GLU A 45 1.63 10.53 -2.23
N LEU A 46 0.45 9.94 -2.46
CA LEU A 46 0.04 8.72 -1.76
C LEU A 46 0.95 7.54 -2.14
N VAL A 47 1.37 7.45 -3.40
CA VAL A 47 2.37 6.45 -3.83
C VAL A 47 3.67 6.61 -3.07
N GLU A 48 4.18 7.84 -2.91
CA GLU A 48 5.41 8.10 -2.18
C GLU A 48 5.28 7.80 -0.68
N GLN A 49 4.13 8.11 -0.06
CA GLN A 49 3.85 7.72 1.33
C GLN A 49 3.85 6.21 1.52
N VAL A 50 3.20 5.48 0.60
CA VAL A 50 3.21 4.01 0.62
C VAL A 50 4.64 3.49 0.45
N ARG A 51 5.41 4.00 -0.53
CA ARG A 51 6.81 3.60 -0.75
C ARG A 51 7.68 3.80 0.48
N ALA A 52 7.55 4.95 1.15
CA ALA A 52 8.31 5.26 2.36
C ALA A 52 8.00 4.33 3.54
N ALA A 53 6.80 3.73 3.57
CA ALA A 53 6.37 2.79 4.59
C ALA A 53 6.65 1.31 4.24
N ILE A 54 7.19 1.00 3.06
CA ILE A 54 7.57 -0.39 2.70
C ILE A 54 8.85 -0.77 3.45
N VAL A 55 8.78 -1.88 4.18
CA VAL A 55 9.91 -2.45 4.93
C VAL A 55 10.35 -3.80 4.38
N PHE A 56 11.49 -4.29 4.85
CA PHE A 56 11.89 -5.68 4.64
C PHE A 56 11.29 -6.56 5.75
N ALA A 57 10.77 -7.71 5.33
CA ALA A 57 10.34 -8.81 6.19
C ALA A 57 11.04 -10.11 5.79
#